data_AF-A0A842RK79-F1
#
_entry.id   AF-A0A842RK79-F1
#
_cell.length_a   1.000
_cell.length_b   1.000
_cell.length_c   1.000
_cell.angle_alpha   90.00
_cell.angle_beta   90.00
_cell.angle_gamma   90.00
#
_symmetry.space_group_name_H-M   'P 1'
#
loop_
_entity.id
_entity.type
_entity.pdbx_description
1 polymer ?
#
loop_
_entity_poly.entity_id
_entity_poly.type
_entity_poly.pdbx_seq_one_letter_code
_entity_poly.pdbx_strand_id
1 'polypeptide(L)' 'MIKISKKDRTPNDDRSDSLNPNNPAYQAEMDNRSRQLNPQDEVYEQSREDSEPEE' A
#
# COMPACT_ATOMS: atom_id res chain seq x y z
N MET A 1 9.44 24.51 -24.56
CA MET A 1 8.55 24.28 -23.39
C MET A 1 7.89 22.92 -23.56
N ILE A 2 8.38 21.90 -22.85
CA ILE A 2 7.74 20.57 -22.87
C ILE A 2 6.55 20.65 -21.91
N LYS A 3 5.34 20.58 -22.45
CA LYS A 3 4.10 20.51 -21.67
C LYS A 3 3.93 19.05 -21.26
N ILE A 4 4.28 18.70 -20.02
CA ILE A 4 3.99 17.37 -19.47
C ILE A 4 2.48 17.32 -19.26
N SER A 5 1.79 16.69 -20.21
CA SER A 5 0.38 16.34 -20.08
C SER A 5 0.30 15.21 -19.05
N LYS A 6 -0.78 15.14 -18.25
CA LYS A 6 -1.06 14.07 -17.26
C LYS A 6 -1.07 12.64 -17.84
N LYS A 7 -0.73 12.46 -19.13
CA LYS A 7 -0.78 11.24 -19.92
C LYS A 7 0.60 10.63 -20.21
N ASP A 8 1.69 11.26 -19.77
CA ASP A 8 3.06 10.79 -20.04
C ASP A 8 3.75 10.22 -18.79
N ARG A 9 2.97 9.72 -17.81
CA ARG A 9 3.56 8.93 -16.73
C ARG A 9 3.89 7.54 -17.26
N THR A 10 5.16 7.19 -17.13
CA THR A 10 5.62 5.84 -17.45
C THR A 10 5.26 4.92 -16.28
N PRO A 11 5.14 3.61 -16.52
CA PRO A 11 5.02 2.63 -15.43
C PRO A 11 6.14 2.75 -14.39
N ASN A 12 7.32 3.25 -14.80
CA ASN A 12 8.42 3.50 -13.90
C ASN A 12 8.16 4.72 -12.99
N ASP A 13 7.51 5.77 -13.48
CA ASP A 13 7.15 6.93 -12.66
C ASP A 13 6.15 6.55 -11.56
N ASP A 14 5.13 5.75 -11.91
CA ASP A 14 4.15 5.27 -10.94
C ASP A 14 4.77 4.31 -9.91
N ARG A 15 5.70 3.45 -10.36
CA ARG A 15 6.45 2.56 -9.46
C ARG A 15 7.41 3.34 -8.57
N SER A 16 8.05 4.39 -9.08
CA SER A 16 8.92 5.26 -8.31
C SER A 16 8.12 6.01 -7.25
N ASP A 17 6.93 6.51 -7.56
CA ASP A 17 6.06 7.16 -6.58
C ASP A 17 5.63 6.19 -5.48
N SER A 18 5.26 4.94 -5.83
CA SER A 18 4.79 3.96 -4.84
C SER A 18 5.90 3.38 -3.97
N LEU A 19 7.12 3.21 -4.50
CA LEU A 19 8.25 2.62 -3.78
C LEU A 19 9.26 3.65 -3.24
N ASN A 20 8.91 4.94 -3.25
CA ASN A 20 9.77 5.98 -2.69
C ASN A 20 9.72 5.95 -1.16
N PRO A 21 10.83 5.69 -0.45
CA PRO A 21 10.85 5.65 1.02
C PRO A 21 10.53 7.00 1.69
N ASN A 22 10.68 8.11 0.96
CA ASN A 22 10.28 9.44 1.42
C ASN A 22 8.79 9.75 1.16
N ASN A 23 8.05 8.85 0.51
CA ASN A 23 6.61 8.97 0.35
C ASN A 23 5.91 8.51 1.64
N PRO A 24 5.12 9.36 2.31
CA PRO A 24 4.38 8.96 3.52
C PRO A 24 3.40 7.80 3.27
N ALA A 25 2.87 7.66 2.06
CA ALA A 25 2.00 6.54 1.72
C ALA A 25 2.75 5.20 1.76
N TYR A 26 4.00 5.17 1.30
CA TYR A 26 4.84 3.96 1.35
C TYR A 26 5.08 3.51 2.79
N GLN A 27 5.35 4.44 3.70
CA GLN A 27 5.53 4.13 5.12
C GLN A 27 4.24 3.58 5.73
N ALA A 28 3.10 4.22 5.47
CA ALA A 28 1.79 3.74 5.94
C ALA A 28 1.46 2.34 5.40
N GLU A 29 1.80 2.04 4.15
CA GLU A 29 1.64 0.69 3.57
C GLU A 29 2.51 -0.35 4.28
N MET A 30 3.76 -0.02 4.58
CA MET A 30 4.66 -0.92 5.32
C MET A 30 4.19 -1.17 6.75
N ASP A 31 3.70 -0.14 7.44
CA ASP A 31 3.15 -0.27 8.79
C ASP A 31 1.90 -1.14 8.78
N ASN A 32 0.95 -0.88 7.87
CA ASN A 32 -0.26 -1.69 7.73
C ASN A 32 0.07 -3.15 7.42
N ARG A 33 1.01 -3.42 6.51
CA ARG A 33 1.48 -4.78 6.21
C ARG A 33 2.10 -5.44 7.43
N SER A 34 2.88 -4.70 8.23
CA SER A 34 3.50 -5.23 9.44
C SER A 34 2.46 -5.62 10.48
N ARG A 35 1.43 -4.78 10.68
CA ARG A 35 0.31 -5.06 11.59
C ARG A 35 -0.51 -6.27 11.13
N GLN A 36 -0.81 -6.37 9.83
CA GLN A 36 -1.50 -7.54 9.25
C GLN A 36 -0.71 -8.85 9.36
N LEU A 37 0.61 -8.80 9.53
CA LEU A 37 1.46 -9.98 9.66
C LEU A 37 1.83 -10.30 11.12
N ASN A 38 1.41 -9.47 12.07
CA ASN A 38 1.69 -9.66 13.49
C ASN A 38 0.46 -10.28 14.19
N PRO A 39 0.51 -11.57 14.60
CA PRO A 39 -0.61 -12.23 15.29
C PRO A 39 -1.01 -11.64 16.63
N GLN A 40 -0.20 -10.72 17.18
CA GLN A 40 -0.53 -10.01 18.43
C GLN A 40 -1.21 -8.65 18.18
N ASP A 41 -1.28 -8.19 16.93
CA ASP A 41 -1.96 -6.93 16.55
C ASP A 41 -3.42 -7.21 16.22
N GLU A 42 -4.33 -6.34 16.63
CA GLU A 42 -5.76 -6.48 16.38
C GLU A 42 -6.09 -6.52 14.87
N VAL A 43 -5.31 -5.82 14.04
CA VAL A 43 -5.51 -5.80 12.58
C VAL A 43 -5.30 -7.17 11.96
N TYR A 44 -4.46 -8.01 12.54
CA TYR A 44 -4.27 -9.38 12.08
C TYR A 44 -5.56 -10.20 12.22
N GLU A 45 -6.21 -10.13 13.37
CA GLU A 45 -7.47 -10.84 13.62
C GLU A 45 -8.59 -10.30 12.73
N GLN A 46 -8.76 -8.97 12.68
CA GLN A 46 -9.75 -8.32 11.81
C GLN A 46 -9.58 -8.72 10.33
N SER A 47 -8.35 -8.82 9.83
CA SER A 47 -8.10 -9.22 8.44
C SER A 47 -8.44 -10.68 8.13
N ARG A 48 -8.64 -11.52 9.15
CA ARG A 48 -8.92 -12.95 9.03
C ARG A 48 -10.38 -13.28 9.28
N GLU A 49 -11.05 -12.52 10.14
CA GLU A 49 -12.49 -12.65 10.39
C GLU A 49 -13.31 -12.40 9.11
N ASP A 50 -12.89 -11.44 8.27
CA ASP A 50 -13.49 -11.17 6.94
C ASP A 50 -13.28 -12.32 5.92
N SER A 51 -12.53 -13.36 6.28
CA SER A 51 -12.26 -14.54 5.45
C SER A 51 -13.12 -15.76 5.84
N GLU A 52 -13.84 -15.69 6.96
CA GLU A 52 -14.74 -16.77 7.36
C GLU A 52 -15.96 -16.74 6.42
N PRO A 53 -16.22 -17.81 5.64
CA PRO A 53 -17.45 -17.88 4.86
C PRO A 53 -18.62 -17.94 5.84
N GLU A 54 -19.50 -16.95 5.79
CA GLU A 54 -20.84 -17.00 6.39
C GLU A 54 -21.55 -18.27 5.87
N GLU A 55 -21.68 -19.32 6.69
CA GLU A 55 -22.40 -20.57 6.40
C GLU A 55 -23.93 -20.40 6.42
#